data_AF-I4D6N3-F1
#
_entry.id   AF-I4D6N3-F1
#
_cell.length_a   1.000
_cell.length_b   1.000
_cell.length_c   1.000
_cell.angle_alpha   90.00
_cell.angle_beta   90.00
_cell.angle_gamma   90.00
#
_symmetry.space_group_name_H-M   'P 1'
#
loop_
_entity.id
_entity.type
_entity.pdbx_description
1 polymer ?
#
loop_
_entity_poly.entity_id
_entity_poly.type
_entity_poly.pdbx_seq_one_letter_code
_entity_poly.pdbx_strand_id
1 'polypeptide(L)'
;MTSEGNLISVSKKQLGLFYILLATVWFGESINEIIHYHFSAGLSLFVFGSLFLIALYLIQSYFTRMLLLYQKNLNSSRQALKNRR
;
A
#
# COMPACT_ATOMS: atom_id res chain seq x y z
N MET A 1 -10.27 23.64 -19.20
CA MET A 1 -9.71 23.54 -17.83
C MET A 1 -9.44 22.08 -17.55
N THR A 2 -8.24 21.62 -17.89
CA THR A 2 -7.83 20.22 -17.74
C THR A 2 -7.43 19.94 -16.30
N SER A 3 -8.09 18.95 -15.70
CA SER A 3 -7.88 18.45 -14.35
C SER A 3 -6.49 17.81 -14.22
N GLU A 4 -5.44 18.59 -13.93
CA GLU A 4 -4.07 18.10 -13.74
C GLU A 4 -3.78 17.58 -12.31
N GLY A 5 -4.80 17.08 -11.59
CA GLY A 5 -4.69 16.83 -10.14
C GLY A 5 -4.63 15.38 -9.66
N ASN A 6 -5.08 14.38 -10.42
CA ASN A 6 -5.51 13.09 -9.84
C ASN A 6 -4.81 11.85 -10.40
N LEU A 7 -3.50 11.89 -10.68
CA LEU A 7 -2.80 10.71 -11.23
C LEU A 7 -2.37 9.66 -10.20
N ILE A 8 -2.62 9.87 -8.90
CA ILE A 8 -2.53 8.82 -7.88
C ILE A 8 -3.95 8.38 -7.51
N SER A 9 -4.71 7.88 -8.49
CA SER A 9 -6.11 7.48 -8.30
C SER A 9 -6.26 6.06 -7.77
N VAL A 10 -5.31 5.53 -6.99
CA VAL A 10 -5.55 4.25 -6.31
C VAL A 10 -6.56 4.54 -5.21
N SER A 11 -7.80 4.12 -5.42
CA SER A 11 -8.88 4.36 -4.47
C SER A 11 -8.54 3.68 -3.15
N LYS A 12 -8.72 4.39 -2.02
CA LYS A 12 -8.54 3.82 -0.67
C LYS A 12 -9.31 2.51 -0.50
N LYS A 13 -10.45 2.36 -1.19
CA LYS A 13 -11.26 1.14 -1.22
C LYS A 13 -10.55 -0.02 -1.92
N GLN A 14 -9.89 0.22 -3.05
CA GLN A 14 -9.13 -0.80 -3.78
C GLN A 14 -7.92 -1.28 -2.96
N LEU A 15 -7.24 -0.35 -2.29
CA LEU A 15 -6.16 -0.70 -1.36
C LEU A 15 -6.67 -1.53 -0.19
N GLY A 16 -7.79 -1.12 0.42
CA GLY A 16 -8.42 -1.90 1.49
C GLY A 16 -8.73 -3.34 1.05
N LEU A 17 -9.36 -3.50 -0.13
CA LEU A 17 -9.63 -4.82 -0.70
C LEU A 17 -8.36 -5.64 -0.95
N PHE A 18 -7.31 -5.01 -1.46
CA PHE A 18 -6.02 -5.67 -1.66
C PHE A 18 -5.45 -6.21 -0.33
N TYR A 19 -5.42 -5.39 0.72
CA TYR A 19 -4.95 -5.84 2.03
C TYR A 19 -5.83 -6.93 2.62
N ILE A 20 -7.15 -6.85 2.47
CA ILE A 20 -8.06 -7.90 2.94
C ILE A 20 -7.79 -9.21 2.22
N LEU A 21 -7.73 -9.22 0.89
CA LEU A 21 -7.45 -10.43 0.10
C LEU A 21 -6.09 -11.02 0.46
N LEU A 22 -5.07 -10.17 0.59
CA LEU A 22 -3.71 -10.60 0.94
C LEU A 22 -3.64 -11.15 2.37
N ALA A 23 -4.31 -10.50 3.32
CA ALA A 23 -4.41 -10.96 4.70
C ALA A 23 -5.14 -12.31 4.79
N THR A 24 -6.23 -12.48 4.05
CA THR A 24 -6.99 -13.74 4.01
C THR A 24 -6.11 -14.93 3.59
N VAL A 25 -5.21 -14.75 2.63
CA VAL A 25 -4.29 -15.84 2.24
C VAL A 25 -3.36 -16.23 3.38
N TRP A 26 -2.69 -15.26 3.99
CA TRP A 26 -1.73 -15.52 5.07
C TRP A 26 -2.40 -16.07 6.33
N PHE A 27 -3.51 -15.46 6.76
CA PHE A 27 -4.23 -15.89 7.94
C PHE A 27 -5.03 -17.16 7.71
N GLY A 28 -5.56 -17.37 6.49
CA GLY A 28 -6.24 -18.60 6.10
C GLY A 28 -5.31 -19.80 6.19
N GLU A 29 -4.13 -19.71 5.58
CA GLU A 29 -3.13 -20.79 5.66
C GLU A 29 -2.59 -20.98 7.07
N SER A 30 -2.33 -19.90 7.81
CA SER A 30 -1.91 -20.00 9.21
C SER A 30 -2.93 -20.74 10.08
N ILE A 31 -4.22 -20.42 9.96
CA ILE A 31 -5.29 -21.10 10.70
C ILE A 31 -5.42 -22.56 10.26
N ASN A 32 -5.36 -22.82 8.95
CA ASN A 32 -5.41 -24.17 8.41
C ASN A 32 -4.28 -25.04 9.00
N GLU A 33 -3.08 -24.49 9.07
CA GLU A 33 -1.90 -25.18 9.58
C GLU A 33 -1.96 -25.41 11.10
N ILE A 34 -2.50 -24.44 11.85
CA ILE A 34 -2.74 -24.55 13.29
C ILE A 34 -3.72 -25.69 13.60
N ILE A 35 -4.77 -25.84 12.80
CA ILE A 35 -5.85 -26.79 13.06
C ILE A 35 -5.49 -28.21 12.60
N HIS A 36 -4.89 -28.36 11.42
CA HIS A 36 -4.75 -29.68 10.78
C HIS A 36 -3.36 -30.30 10.90
N TYR A 37 -2.31 -29.51 11.14
CA TYR A 37 -0.93 -29.98 11.03
C TYR A 37 -0.09 -29.64 12.27
N HIS A 38 0.65 -28.52 12.23
CA HIS A 38 1.60 -28.14 13.27
C HIS A 38 1.36 -26.71 13.76
N PHE A 39 0.98 -26.60 15.04
CA PHE A 39 0.75 -25.32 15.70
C PHE A 39 1.94 -24.35 15.57
N SER A 40 3.17 -24.84 15.74
CA SER A 40 4.38 -24.01 15.64
C SER A 40 4.59 -23.43 14.24
N ALA A 41 4.35 -24.22 13.21
CA ALA A 41 4.44 -23.78 11.82
C ALA A 41 3.36 -22.73 11.52
N GLY A 42 2.12 -22.99 11.91
CA GLY A 42 1.02 -22.06 11.72
C GLY A 42 1.18 -20.75 12.50
N LEU A 43 1.74 -20.77 13.71
CA LEU A 43 2.09 -19.57 14.47
C LEU A 43 3.22 -18.78 13.79
N SER A 44 4.24 -19.47 13.25
CA SER A 44 5.32 -18.82 12.52
C SER A 44 4.81 -18.12 11.25
N LEU A 45 3.87 -18.75 10.54
CA LEU A 45 3.16 -18.20 9.38
C LEU A 45 2.33 -16.97 9.76
N PHE A 46 1.64 -17.01 10.91
CA PHE A 46 0.87 -15.87 11.41
C PHE A 46 1.76 -14.64 11.64
N VAL A 47 2.88 -14.84 12.35
CA VAL A 47 3.84 -13.79 12.66
C VAL A 47 4.46 -13.25 11.38
N PHE A 48 4.87 -14.13 10.46
CA PHE A 48 5.40 -13.74 9.16
C PHE A 48 4.39 -12.91 8.36
N GLY A 49 3.15 -13.38 8.21
CA GLY A 49 2.10 -12.68 7.47
C GLY A 49 1.81 -11.30 8.07
N SER A 50 1.79 -11.19 9.40
CA SER A 50 1.60 -9.92 10.11
C SER A 50 2.74 -8.94 9.82
N LEU A 51 3.99 -9.38 9.96
CA LEU A 51 5.17 -8.55 9.68
C LEU A 51 5.23 -8.13 8.21
N PHE A 52 4.91 -9.05 7.30
CA PHE A 52 4.86 -8.81 5.87
C PHE A 52 3.85 -7.72 5.51
N LEU A 53 2.63 -7.79 6.05
CA LEU A 53 1.59 -6.78 5.83
C LEU A 53 2.01 -5.40 6.35
N ILE A 54 2.64 -5.35 7.53
CA ILE A 54 3.17 -4.10 8.10
C ILE A 54 4.25 -3.49 7.19
N ALA A 55 5.23 -4.30 6.78
CA ALA A 55 6.29 -3.86 5.90
C ALA A 55 5.74 -3.31 4.57
N LEU A 56 4.78 -4.03 3.98
CA LEU A 56 4.14 -3.63 2.73
C LEU A 56 3.37 -2.30 2.88
N TYR A 57 2.65 -2.12 3.99
CA TYR A 57 1.99 -0.87 4.32
C TYR A 57 2.96 0.31 4.44
N LEU A 58 4.09 0.12 5.12
CA LEU A 58 5.12 1.15 5.27
C LEU A 58 5.72 1.55 3.91
N ILE A 59 6.04 0.55 3.08
CA ILE A 59 6.56 0.77 1.73
C ILE A 59 5.55 1.56 0.89
N GLN A 60 4.29 1.14 0.89
CA GLN A 60 3.24 1.83 0.14
C GLN A 60 3.04 3.27 0.62
N SER A 61 3.05 3.50 1.93
CA SER A 61 2.96 4.83 2.52
C SER A 61 4.13 5.73 2.08
N TYR A 62 5.34 5.19 2.08
CA TYR A 62 6.53 5.89 1.60
C TYR A 62 6.41 6.31 0.13
N PHE A 63 6.05 5.37 -0.76
CA PHE A 63 5.87 5.66 -2.19
C PHE A 63 4.78 6.70 -2.43
N THR A 64 3.67 6.61 -1.70
CA THR A 64 2.56 7.58 -1.81
C THR A 64 3.03 8.99 -1.45
N ARG A 65 3.80 9.13 -0.37
CA ARG A 65 4.37 10.43 0.02
C ARG A 65 5.34 10.96 -1.03
N MET A 66 6.20 10.10 -1.55
CA MET A 66 7.19 10.49 -2.57
C MET A 66 6.49 10.99 -3.85
N LEU A 67 5.45 10.30 -4.31
CA LEU A 67 4.67 10.72 -5.47
C LEU A 67 3.95 12.05 -5.24
N LEU A 68 3.39 12.27 -4.05
CA LEU A 68 2.74 13.55 -3.70
C LEU A 68 3.74 14.71 -3.70
N LEU A 69 4.94 14.50 -3.14
CA LEU A 69 6.01 15.50 -3.15
C LEU A 69 6.47 15.79 -4.58
N TYR A 70 6.63 14.76 -5.41
CA TYR A 70 7.01 14.91 -6.81
C TYR A 70 5.96 15.72 -7.59
N GLN A 71 4.68 15.40 -7.42
CA GLN A 71 3.58 16.13 -8.06
C GLN A 71 3.50 17.59 -7.58
N LYS A 72 3.71 17.84 -6.29
CA LYS A 72 3.76 19.19 -5.72
C LYS A 72 4.89 20.01 -6.37
N ASN A 73 6.09 19.45 -6.44
CA ASN A 73 7.25 20.13 -7.03
C ASN A 73 7.03 20.43 -8.51
N LEU A 74 6.52 19.47 -9.29
CA LEU A 74 6.19 19.69 -10.70
C LEU A 74 5.15 20.80 -10.90
N ASN A 75 4.10 20.84 -10.08
CA ASN A 75 3.07 21.87 -10.17
C ASN A 75 3.63 23.26 -9.83
N SER A 76 4.45 23.35 -8.78
CA SER A 76 5.16 24.59 -8.43
C SER A 76 6.08 25.07 -9.55
N SER A 77 6.85 24.17 -10.18
CA SER A 77 7.70 24.52 -11.33
C SER A 77 6.88 24.99 -12.54
N ARG A 78 5.74 24.34 -12.84
CA ARG A 78 4.83 24.78 -13.92
C ARG A 78 4.25 26.16 -13.67
N GLN A 79 3.83 26.46 -12.44
CA GLN A 79 3.31 27.79 -12.07
C GLN A 79 4.40 28.87 -12.16
N ALA A 80 5.62 28.58 -11.71
CA ALA A 80 6.74 29.50 -11.83
C ALA A 80 7.09 29.83 -13.29
N LEU A 81 7.01 28.83 -14.19
CA LEU A 81 7.19 29.04 -15.63
C LEU A 81 6.06 29.85 -16.25
N LYS A 82 4.80 29.63 -15.82
CA LYS A 82 3.66 30.41 -16.30
C LYS A 82 3.74 31.89 -15.92
N ASN A 83 4.22 32.21 -14.71
CA ASN A 83 4.39 33.61 -14.26
C ASN A 83 5.58 34.34 -14.91
N ARG A 84 6.49 33.61 -15.57
CA ARG A 84 7.62 34.20 -16.31
C ARG A 84 7.32 34.48 -17.79
N ARG A 85 6.17 34.03 -18.30
CA ARG A 85 5.64 34.36 -19.64
C ARG A 85 4.59 35.44 -19.53
#